data_AF-A0A9P9DUC2-F1
#
_entry.id   AF-A0A9P9DUC2-F1
#
_cell.length_a   1.000
_cell.length_b   1.000
_cell.length_c   1.000
_cell.angle_alpha   90.00
_cell.angle_beta   90.00
_cell.angle_gamma   90.00
#
_symmetry.space_group_name_H-M   'P 1'
#
loop_
_entity.id
_entity.type
_entity.pdbx_description
1 polymer ?
#
loop_
_entity_poly.entity_id
_entity_poly.type
_entity_poly.pdbx_seq_one_letter_code
_entity_poly.pdbx_strand_id
1 'polypeptide(L)'
;MLKKDYIPDLGDTADFVIIGGRRDAGDEHKLGIGSLWWTSFYIGCIENKDEACRFNAKLRFRIIGTIDRHGISKENITYLNRHGCFTRAPFAKSIPEFERGNGSENNWAPRVHATSVVYLRTTSFSSSYEALRSNTAIWLAAGRRTSERLAATRLTTALRALRPRTCPPPPPGFDPARAQHLPAKVLGVRTATFSYDAEQPTTNPDFSVWLLMNAVKGASSVGIPAIDKTKEIRSVIMNTKTDAHLKSTPYKVNLRNSQNCDAILRYMYGDEREGTDRCSKCMAAKGALPKCVIWGTFSCANCDWNRSGAVCSLAPAEKRGTKRKSANTGMDGGDSDSDDTDPFEDLDRKTCLKISQIFLKAADLKKKKKKKKRSG
;
A
#
# COMPACT_ATOMS: atom_id res chain seq x y z
N MET A 1 10.23 -29.93 -45.01
CA MET A 1 9.39 -30.47 -43.91
C MET A 1 10.26 -31.35 -43.04
N LEU A 2 10.61 -30.92 -41.83
CA LEU A 2 11.34 -31.77 -40.87
C LEU A 2 10.35 -32.78 -40.26
N LYS A 3 10.66 -34.08 -40.38
CA LYS A 3 9.92 -35.16 -39.71
C LYS A 3 10.21 -35.13 -38.21
N LYS A 4 9.20 -35.50 -37.42
CA LYS A 4 9.19 -35.55 -35.94
C LYS A 4 10.19 -36.55 -35.34
N ASP A 5 10.92 -37.29 -36.18
CA ASP A 5 11.87 -38.33 -35.80
C ASP A 5 13.32 -37.82 -35.63
N TYR A 6 13.57 -36.53 -35.86
CA TYR A 6 14.87 -35.91 -35.57
C TYR A 6 14.94 -35.46 -34.11
N ILE A 7 15.38 -36.40 -33.27
CA ILE A 7 16.16 -36.30 -32.02
C ILE A 7 15.54 -37.22 -30.94
N PRO A 8 16.00 -38.48 -30.82
CA PRO A 8 15.86 -39.26 -29.60
C PRO A 8 16.58 -38.50 -28.47
N ASP A 9 15.99 -38.46 -27.27
CA ASP A 9 16.34 -37.58 -26.13
C ASP A 9 15.74 -36.16 -26.21
N LEU A 10 14.40 -36.11 -26.24
CA LEU A 10 13.56 -34.93 -26.01
C LEU A 10 14.20 -33.96 -25.00
N GLY A 11 14.64 -32.79 -25.49
CA GLY A 11 15.46 -31.85 -24.74
C GLY A 11 14.88 -31.47 -23.37
N ASP A 12 15.78 -31.40 -22.39
CA ASP A 12 15.47 -31.03 -21.01
C ASP A 12 14.61 -29.77 -20.95
N THR A 13 13.53 -29.85 -20.18
CA THR A 13 12.66 -28.69 -19.92
C THR A 13 13.11 -28.05 -18.62
N ALA A 14 13.40 -26.76 -18.65
CA ALA A 14 13.80 -26.00 -17.48
C ALA A 14 12.90 -24.78 -17.27
N ASP A 15 12.62 -24.47 -16.01
CA ASP A 15 11.87 -23.27 -15.63
C ASP A 15 12.84 -22.13 -15.31
N PHE A 16 12.65 -20.98 -15.97
CA PHE A 16 13.47 -19.79 -15.77
C PHE A 16 12.63 -18.60 -15.31
N VAL A 17 13.30 -17.60 -14.74
CA VAL A 17 12.72 -16.31 -14.38
C VAL A 17 13.16 -15.23 -15.38
N ILE A 18 12.24 -14.34 -15.76
CA ILE A 18 12.59 -13.06 -16.40
C ILE A 18 13.15 -12.10 -15.35
N ILE A 19 14.41 -11.70 -15.53
CA ILE A 19 15.15 -10.82 -14.62
C ILE A 19 15.14 -9.37 -15.12
N GLY A 20 14.94 -9.16 -16.42
CA GLY A 20 14.86 -7.83 -17.01
C GLY A 20 14.53 -7.89 -18.50
N GLY A 21 14.61 -6.74 -19.15
CA GLY A 21 14.42 -6.65 -20.59
C GLY A 21 15.17 -5.47 -21.18
N ARG A 22 15.35 -5.53 -22.51
CA ARG A 22 15.89 -4.46 -23.34
C ARG A 22 14.96 -4.15 -24.50
N ARG A 23 15.08 -2.94 -25.04
CA ARG A 23 14.39 -2.53 -26.26
C ARG A 23 15.37 -2.56 -27.43
N ASP A 24 14.97 -3.23 -28.49
CA ASP A 24 15.59 -3.20 -29.80
C ASP A 24 14.60 -2.58 -30.79
N ALA A 25 14.99 -1.48 -31.42
CA ALA A 25 14.11 -0.73 -32.31
C ALA A 25 13.79 -1.50 -33.61
N GLY A 26 14.71 -2.35 -34.07
CA GLY A 26 14.50 -3.20 -35.24
C GLY A 26 13.47 -4.28 -34.97
N ASP A 27 13.54 -4.92 -33.80
CA ASP A 27 12.53 -5.91 -33.39
C ASP A 27 11.18 -5.26 -33.09
N GLU A 28 11.15 -4.07 -32.50
CA GLU A 28 9.93 -3.32 -32.27
C GLU A 28 9.19 -2.98 -33.57
N HIS A 29 9.93 -2.51 -34.58
CA HIS A 29 9.38 -2.24 -35.90
C HIS A 29 8.80 -3.52 -36.53
N LYS A 30 9.54 -4.64 -36.44
CA LYS A 30 9.09 -5.95 -36.97
C LYS A 30 7.88 -6.51 -36.22
N LEU A 31 7.73 -6.21 -34.93
CA LEU A 31 6.58 -6.63 -34.13
C LEU A 31 5.31 -5.87 -34.51
N GLY A 32 5.41 -4.61 -34.94
CA GLY A 32 4.26 -3.81 -35.39
C GLY A 32 3.18 -3.66 -34.31
N ILE A 33 3.57 -3.51 -33.05
CA ILE A 33 2.66 -3.32 -31.89
C ILE A 33 2.60 -1.84 -31.46
N GLY A 34 3.48 -1.00 -32.01
CA GLY A 34 3.70 0.37 -31.53
C GLY A 34 4.83 0.42 -30.51
N SER A 35 4.84 1.47 -29.69
CA SER A 35 5.93 1.75 -28.75
C SER A 35 5.98 0.74 -27.60
N LEU A 36 7.07 -0.02 -27.51
CA LEU A 36 7.32 -1.03 -26.47
C LEU A 36 8.50 -0.62 -25.58
N TRP A 37 8.40 -0.96 -24.29
CA TRP A 37 9.50 -0.77 -23.34
C TRP A 37 10.58 -1.84 -23.49
N TRP A 38 10.17 -3.06 -23.85
CA TRP A 38 11.05 -4.21 -24.01
C TRP A 38 10.62 -5.07 -25.21
N THR A 39 11.59 -5.50 -25.99
CA THR A 39 11.44 -6.44 -27.11
C THR A 39 12.21 -7.73 -26.88
N SER A 40 13.23 -7.70 -26.01
CA SER A 40 13.94 -8.89 -25.54
C SER A 40 13.95 -8.95 -24.01
N PHE A 41 13.91 -10.15 -23.46
CA PHE A 41 13.81 -10.43 -22.02
C PHE A 41 14.98 -11.31 -21.58
N TYR A 42 15.69 -10.90 -20.53
CA TYR A 42 16.76 -11.69 -19.93
C TYR A 42 16.15 -12.75 -19.01
N ILE A 43 16.53 -14.01 -19.22
CA ILE A 43 16.14 -15.12 -18.38
C ILE A 43 17.29 -15.59 -17.51
N GLY A 44 16.99 -16.09 -16.31
CA GLY A 44 18.00 -16.70 -15.47
C GLY A 44 17.46 -17.64 -14.42
N CYS A 45 18.39 -18.16 -13.61
CA CYS A 45 18.13 -19.11 -12.54
C CYS A 45 18.65 -18.59 -11.21
N ILE A 46 18.05 -19.07 -10.10
CA ILE A 46 18.47 -18.71 -8.74
C ILE A 46 19.72 -19.53 -8.38
N GLU A 47 20.76 -18.85 -7.89
CA GLU A 47 21.97 -19.53 -7.41
C GLU A 47 21.91 -19.84 -5.91
N ASN A 48 21.45 -18.90 -5.09
CA ASN A 48 21.53 -18.98 -3.63
C ASN A 48 20.19 -19.39 -2.98
N LYS A 49 19.54 -20.41 -3.54
CA LYS A 49 18.20 -20.83 -3.12
C LYS A 49 18.15 -21.20 -1.63
N ASP A 50 19.13 -21.96 -1.16
CA ASP A 50 19.15 -22.44 0.23
C ASP A 50 19.39 -21.30 1.23
N GLU A 51 20.28 -20.37 0.90
CA GLU A 51 20.56 -19.21 1.74
C GLU A 51 19.38 -18.24 1.82
N ALA A 52 18.72 -18.00 0.68
CA ALA A 52 17.53 -17.16 0.63
C ALA A 52 16.37 -17.79 1.44
N CYS A 53 16.21 -19.11 1.40
CA CYS A 53 15.17 -19.80 2.15
C CYS A 53 15.47 -19.86 3.66
N ARG A 54 16.74 -20.05 4.06
CA ARG A 54 17.11 -20.27 5.46
C ARG A 54 17.37 -18.98 6.23
N PHE A 55 17.98 -17.99 5.58
CA PHE A 55 18.51 -16.80 6.23
C PHE A 55 17.86 -15.49 5.74
N ASN A 56 16.79 -15.60 4.94
CA ASN A 56 16.17 -14.45 4.28
C ASN A 56 17.20 -13.59 3.50
N ALA A 57 18.24 -14.27 2.96
CA ALA A 57 19.28 -13.64 2.20
C ALA A 57 18.75 -13.11 0.86
N LYS A 58 19.39 -12.07 0.34
CA LYS A 58 19.00 -11.45 -0.93
C LYS A 58 19.18 -12.45 -2.08
N LEU A 59 18.14 -12.65 -2.90
CA LEU A 59 18.20 -13.56 -4.04
C LEU A 59 19.25 -13.12 -5.06
N ARG A 60 20.03 -14.10 -5.53
CA ARG A 60 21.06 -13.99 -6.56
C ARG A 60 20.66 -14.80 -7.77
N PHE A 61 20.65 -14.16 -8.92
CA PHE A 61 20.27 -14.77 -10.18
C PHE A 61 21.44 -14.78 -11.16
N ARG A 62 21.65 -15.92 -11.82
CA ARG A 62 22.55 -16.04 -12.97
C ARG A 62 21.76 -15.88 -14.25
N ILE A 63 22.15 -14.94 -15.11
CA ILE A 63 21.54 -14.82 -16.43
C ILE A 63 22.00 -16.01 -17.28
N ILE A 64 21.05 -16.75 -17.82
CA ILE A 64 21.28 -17.94 -18.65
C ILE A 64 21.09 -17.61 -20.12
N GLY A 65 20.23 -16.66 -20.47
CA GLY A 65 19.98 -16.33 -21.86
C GLY A 65 19.07 -15.12 -22.05
N THR A 66 18.72 -14.89 -23.30
CA THR A 66 17.78 -13.84 -23.72
C THR A 66 16.72 -14.45 -24.62
N ILE A 67 15.46 -14.08 -24.40
CA ILE A 67 14.32 -14.45 -25.23
C ILE A 67 13.83 -13.20 -25.94
N ASP A 68 13.67 -13.25 -27.25
CA ASP A 68 13.18 -12.15 -28.09
C ASP A 68 11.93 -12.57 -28.88
N ARG A 69 11.56 -11.80 -29.91
CA ARG A 69 10.41 -12.08 -30.79
C ARG A 69 10.43 -13.46 -31.46
N HIS A 70 11.59 -14.13 -31.53
CA HIS A 70 11.71 -15.48 -32.06
C HIS A 70 11.36 -16.54 -31.01
N GLY A 71 11.57 -16.23 -29.72
CA GLY A 71 11.34 -17.17 -28.61
C GLY A 71 10.07 -16.93 -27.80
N ILE A 72 9.35 -15.82 -28.02
CA ILE A 72 8.09 -15.53 -27.33
C ILE A 72 7.06 -14.87 -28.25
N SER A 73 5.77 -15.20 -28.05
CA SER A 73 4.69 -14.68 -28.90
C SER A 73 4.46 -13.17 -28.74
N LYS A 74 3.90 -12.56 -29.79
CA LYS A 74 3.54 -11.14 -29.83
C LYS A 74 2.65 -10.73 -28.65
N GLU A 75 1.65 -11.56 -28.34
CA GLU A 75 0.70 -11.34 -27.24
C GLU A 75 1.41 -11.36 -25.88
N ASN A 76 2.34 -12.30 -25.69
CA ASN A 76 3.12 -12.42 -24.46
C ASN A 76 4.08 -11.24 -24.30
N ILE A 77 4.70 -10.74 -25.37
CA ILE A 77 5.50 -9.51 -25.35
C ILE A 77 4.63 -8.32 -24.93
N THR A 78 3.43 -8.18 -25.51
CA THR A 78 2.49 -7.11 -25.12
C THR A 78 2.08 -7.23 -23.66
N TYR A 79 1.76 -8.44 -23.19
CA TYR A 79 1.42 -8.71 -21.80
C TYR A 79 2.55 -8.30 -20.86
N LEU A 80 3.78 -8.74 -21.13
CA LEU A 80 4.95 -8.41 -20.31
C LEU A 80 5.22 -6.90 -20.28
N ASN A 81 5.01 -6.19 -21.40
CA ASN A 81 5.15 -4.73 -21.42
C ASN A 81 4.06 -4.01 -20.62
N ARG A 82 2.82 -4.50 -20.66
CA ARG A 82 1.69 -3.93 -19.93
C ARG A 82 1.82 -4.11 -18.42
N HIS A 83 2.36 -5.25 -17.98
CA HIS A 83 2.44 -5.60 -16.55
C HIS A 83 3.82 -5.34 -15.93
N GLY A 84 4.90 -5.43 -16.71
CA GLY A 84 6.26 -5.24 -16.23
C GLY A 84 6.58 -3.78 -15.88
N CYS A 85 5.88 -2.80 -16.47
CA CYS A 85 6.15 -1.37 -16.26
C CYS A 85 6.05 -0.93 -14.79
N PHE A 86 5.21 -1.58 -13.98
CA PHE A 86 5.04 -1.30 -12.55
C PHE A 86 6.19 -1.78 -11.67
N THR A 87 7.06 -2.64 -12.20
CA THR A 87 8.19 -3.24 -11.47
C THR A 87 9.55 -2.82 -12.04
N ARG A 88 9.56 -1.84 -12.95
CA ARG A 88 10.76 -1.39 -13.64
C ARG A 88 11.68 -0.59 -12.71
N ALA A 89 12.93 -1.02 -12.63
CA ALA A 89 14.04 -0.20 -12.14
C ALA A 89 14.99 0.16 -13.30
N PRO A 90 15.58 1.37 -13.35
CA PRO A 90 16.63 1.69 -14.32
C PRO A 90 17.83 0.77 -14.15
N PHE A 91 18.33 0.20 -15.25
CA PHE A 91 19.50 -0.69 -15.26
C PHE A 91 20.73 -0.05 -14.58
N ALA A 92 20.88 1.29 -14.68
CA ALA A 92 21.96 2.05 -14.04
C ALA A 92 21.87 2.14 -12.50
N LYS A 93 20.67 1.97 -11.91
CA LYS A 93 20.47 2.00 -10.44
C LYS A 93 20.57 0.62 -9.79
N SER A 94 20.53 -0.47 -10.57
CA SER A 94 20.75 -1.85 -10.12
C SER A 94 22.24 -2.27 -10.14
N ILE A 95 23.16 -1.36 -10.50
CA ILE A 95 24.59 -1.63 -10.71
C ILE A 95 25.42 -1.84 -9.43
N PRO A 96 25.14 -1.26 -8.24
CA PRO A 96 25.99 -1.50 -7.06
C PRO A 96 26.07 -2.98 -6.63
N GLU A 97 25.20 -3.82 -7.19
CA GLU A 97 24.93 -5.19 -6.76
C GLU A 97 25.35 -6.20 -7.83
N PHE A 98 25.99 -5.75 -8.90
CA PHE A 98 26.54 -6.60 -9.93
C PHE A 98 27.94 -7.09 -9.51
N GLU A 99 28.02 -8.18 -8.75
CA GLU A 99 29.30 -8.81 -8.49
C GLU A 99 29.84 -9.40 -9.80
N ARG A 100 30.90 -8.78 -10.35
CA ARG A 100 31.79 -9.45 -11.30
C ARG A 100 32.41 -10.62 -10.54
N GLY A 101 31.93 -11.83 -10.80
CA GLY A 101 32.59 -13.03 -10.29
C GLY A 101 34.00 -13.11 -10.88
N ASN A 102 35.03 -12.95 -10.05
CA ASN A 102 36.38 -13.39 -10.38
C ASN A 102 36.39 -14.92 -10.37
N GLY A 103 35.95 -15.52 -11.47
CA GLY A 103 35.98 -16.97 -11.70
C GLY A 103 36.71 -17.26 -13.00
N SER A 104 37.70 -18.15 -12.92
CA SER A 104 38.57 -18.64 -13.99
C SER A 104 37.85 -18.81 -15.35
N GLU A 105 38.41 -18.16 -16.37
CA GLU A 105 38.26 -18.18 -17.85
C GLU A 105 37.05 -18.78 -18.60
N ASN A 106 36.13 -19.54 -18.02
CA ASN A 106 35.04 -20.18 -18.76
C ASN A 106 33.62 -19.78 -18.29
N ASN A 107 33.47 -18.76 -17.44
CA ASN A 107 32.16 -18.42 -16.86
C ASN A 107 31.86 -16.91 -16.88
N TRP A 108 31.56 -16.39 -18.07
CA TRP A 108 31.23 -14.98 -18.32
C TRP A 108 29.76 -14.61 -18.05
N ALA A 109 29.05 -15.36 -17.20
CA ALA A 109 27.65 -15.10 -16.91
C ALA A 109 27.48 -14.00 -15.85
N PRO A 110 26.80 -12.90 -16.17
CA PRO A 110 26.72 -11.74 -15.30
C PRO A 110 25.62 -11.98 -14.22
N ARG A 111 25.89 -11.69 -12.94
CA ARG A 111 25.00 -11.96 -11.76
C ARG A 111 24.14 -10.76 -11.37
N VAL A 112 22.85 -10.98 -11.12
CA VAL A 112 21.90 -9.90 -10.79
C VAL A 112 21.14 -10.19 -9.50
N HIS A 113 20.90 -9.16 -8.71
CA HIS A 113 19.91 -9.18 -7.65
C HIS A 113 18.59 -8.60 -8.15
N ALA A 114 17.53 -9.42 -8.20
CA ALA A 114 16.22 -8.98 -8.69
C ALA A 114 15.25 -8.68 -7.53
N THR A 115 14.49 -7.60 -7.66
CA THR A 115 13.39 -7.21 -6.75
C THR A 115 12.02 -7.67 -7.25
N SER A 116 11.92 -8.25 -8.45
CA SER A 116 10.67 -8.77 -9.04
C SER A 116 10.97 -9.90 -10.02
N VAL A 117 10.13 -10.95 -10.02
CA VAL A 117 10.37 -12.24 -10.71
C VAL A 117 9.11 -12.62 -11.47
N VAL A 118 9.20 -12.80 -12.79
CA VAL A 118 8.12 -13.35 -13.63
C VAL A 118 8.56 -14.71 -14.17
N TYR A 119 7.76 -15.75 -13.94
CA TYR A 119 8.07 -17.12 -14.35
C TYR A 119 7.60 -17.38 -15.78
N LEU A 120 8.49 -17.95 -16.61
CA LEU A 120 8.14 -18.49 -17.92
C LEU A 120 8.52 -19.97 -17.95
N ARG A 121 7.59 -20.81 -18.42
CA ARG A 121 7.89 -22.17 -18.82
C ARG A 121 8.10 -22.19 -20.32
N THR A 122 9.34 -22.34 -20.76
CA THR A 122 9.67 -22.45 -22.19
C THR A 122 9.70 -23.91 -22.59
N THR A 123 9.06 -24.23 -23.71
CA THR A 123 9.20 -25.53 -24.37
C THR A 123 10.23 -25.37 -25.48
N SER A 124 11.31 -26.14 -25.40
CA SER A 124 12.44 -26.28 -26.35
C SER A 124 13.46 -25.13 -26.41
N PHE A 125 14.73 -25.49 -26.19
CA PHE A 125 15.91 -24.85 -26.77
C PHE A 125 16.39 -25.81 -27.88
N SER A 126 16.29 -25.40 -29.14
CA SER A 126 17.00 -26.04 -30.24
C SER A 126 17.64 -24.96 -31.09
N SER A 127 18.94 -25.11 -31.33
CA SER A 127 19.73 -24.26 -32.22
C SER A 127 19.40 -24.61 -33.68
N SER A 128 18.23 -24.20 -34.17
CA SER A 128 17.95 -24.09 -35.60
C SER A 128 16.62 -23.38 -35.84
N TYR A 129 16.65 -22.37 -36.69
CA TYR A 129 15.54 -21.54 -37.13
C TYR A 129 14.36 -22.36 -37.72
N GLU A 130 13.17 -21.80 -37.53
CA GLU A 130 11.86 -22.10 -38.14
C GLU A 130 10.94 -23.16 -37.52
N ALA A 131 9.75 -22.63 -37.18
CA ALA A 131 8.44 -23.26 -37.13
C ALA A 131 8.16 -24.25 -35.99
N LEU A 132 7.67 -23.71 -34.87
CA LEU A 132 6.58 -24.32 -34.10
C LEU A 132 5.67 -23.21 -33.54
N ARG A 133 4.60 -22.93 -34.30
CA ARG A 133 3.41 -22.26 -33.76
C ARG A 133 2.85 -23.12 -32.64
N SER A 134 2.32 -22.45 -31.62
CA SER A 134 1.43 -22.93 -30.54
C SER A 134 2.06 -23.31 -29.18
N ASN A 135 1.61 -22.52 -28.18
CA ASN A 135 1.47 -22.82 -26.75
C ASN A 135 2.69 -22.67 -25.81
N THR A 136 3.26 -21.46 -25.73
CA THR A 136 3.91 -21.01 -24.48
C THR A 136 2.83 -20.56 -23.50
N ALA A 137 2.43 -21.46 -22.59
CA ALA A 137 1.48 -21.14 -21.52
C ALA A 137 2.21 -20.51 -20.34
N ILE A 138 1.85 -19.26 -20.00
CA ILE A 138 2.26 -18.62 -18.75
C ILE A 138 1.39 -19.22 -17.63
N TRP A 139 1.94 -20.14 -16.86
CA TRP A 139 1.25 -20.74 -15.72
C TRP A 139 1.43 -19.90 -14.46
N LEU A 140 0.34 -19.29 -13.98
CA LEU A 140 0.20 -18.96 -12.56
C LEU A 140 -0.32 -20.22 -11.86
N ALA A 141 0.54 -20.88 -11.09
CA ALA A 141 0.27 -22.19 -10.49
C ALA A 141 -1.08 -22.28 -9.73
N ALA A 142 -2.00 -23.10 -10.27
CA ALA A 142 -3.04 -23.83 -9.57
C ALA A 142 -3.07 -25.25 -10.16
N GLY A 143 -2.53 -26.23 -9.43
CA GLY A 143 -2.26 -27.58 -9.96
C GLY A 143 -3.41 -28.58 -9.80
N ARG A 144 -3.43 -29.57 -10.69
CA ARG A 144 -3.96 -30.93 -10.45
C ARG A 144 -3.05 -31.97 -11.10
N ARG A 145 -2.34 -32.76 -10.28
CA ARG A 145 -2.08 -34.22 -10.38
C ARG A 145 -1.16 -34.63 -9.21
N THR A 146 -1.23 -35.91 -8.85
CA THR A 146 -1.26 -36.38 -7.45
C THR A 146 0.05 -36.93 -6.86
N SER A 147 1.19 -36.91 -7.55
CA SER A 147 2.42 -37.57 -7.06
C SER A 147 3.58 -36.64 -6.65
N GLU A 148 3.52 -35.33 -6.87
CA GLU A 148 4.58 -34.37 -6.45
C GLU A 148 4.32 -33.71 -5.07
N ARG A 149 3.52 -34.36 -4.23
CA ARG A 149 2.91 -33.76 -3.02
C ARG A 149 3.87 -33.41 -1.88
N LEU A 150 5.10 -33.92 -1.84
CA LEU A 150 6.04 -33.64 -0.75
C LEU A 150 7.09 -32.58 -1.07
N ALA A 151 7.62 -32.57 -2.29
CA ALA A 151 8.60 -31.57 -2.73
C ALA A 151 7.94 -30.22 -3.06
N ALA A 152 6.79 -30.24 -3.74
CA ALA A 152 6.03 -29.04 -4.05
C ALA A 152 5.47 -28.38 -2.78
N THR A 153 5.04 -29.14 -1.76
CA THR A 153 4.48 -28.56 -0.53
C THR A 153 5.51 -27.75 0.25
N ARG A 154 6.78 -28.19 0.31
CA ARG A 154 7.85 -27.46 1.02
C ARG A 154 8.29 -26.19 0.27
N LEU A 155 8.42 -26.27 -1.05
CA LEU A 155 8.73 -25.11 -1.90
C LEU A 155 7.56 -24.12 -2.04
N THR A 156 6.33 -24.60 -2.07
CA THR A 156 5.11 -23.76 -2.09
C THR A 156 4.89 -23.08 -0.74
N THR A 157 5.33 -23.69 0.36
CA THR A 157 5.29 -23.08 1.71
C THR A 157 6.38 -22.01 1.86
N ALA A 158 7.59 -22.29 1.38
CA ALA A 158 8.69 -21.30 1.35
C ALA A 158 8.42 -20.14 0.38
N LEU A 159 7.79 -20.39 -0.77
CA LEU A 159 7.37 -19.35 -1.73
C LEU A 159 6.08 -18.64 -1.31
N ARG A 160 5.21 -19.25 -0.49
CA ARG A 160 4.09 -18.53 0.16
C ARG A 160 4.59 -17.46 1.11
N ALA A 161 5.75 -17.68 1.75
CA ALA A 161 6.41 -16.69 2.58
C ALA A 161 7.06 -15.55 1.76
N LEU A 162 7.33 -15.77 0.47
CA LEU A 162 8.07 -14.83 -0.41
C LEU A 162 7.25 -14.22 -1.56
N ARG A 163 5.95 -14.50 -1.71
CA ARG A 163 5.10 -13.74 -2.64
C ARG A 163 4.97 -12.30 -2.12
N PRO A 164 5.13 -11.25 -2.96
CA PRO A 164 4.33 -10.06 -2.74
C PRO A 164 2.90 -10.57 -2.78
N ARG A 165 2.18 -10.45 -1.66
CA ARG A 165 0.75 -10.74 -1.61
C ARG A 165 0.17 -10.11 -2.87
N THR A 166 -0.32 -10.90 -3.82
CA THR A 166 -1.17 -10.37 -4.88
C THR A 166 -2.40 -9.91 -4.13
N CYS A 167 -2.34 -8.69 -3.59
CA CYS A 167 -3.50 -8.02 -3.08
C CYS A 167 -4.53 -8.15 -4.20
N PRO A 168 -5.75 -8.61 -3.91
CA PRO A 168 -6.81 -8.51 -4.88
C PRO A 168 -6.77 -7.09 -5.46
N PRO A 169 -6.97 -6.93 -6.78
CA PRO A 169 -6.94 -5.61 -7.39
C PRO A 169 -7.82 -4.68 -6.54
N PRO A 170 -7.34 -3.46 -6.24
CA PRO A 170 -8.10 -2.54 -5.41
C PRO A 170 -9.51 -2.40 -5.97
N PRO A 171 -10.55 -2.26 -5.13
CA PRO A 171 -11.88 -2.04 -5.65
C PRO A 171 -11.88 -0.84 -6.61
N PRO A 172 -12.68 -0.85 -7.68
CA PRO A 172 -12.71 0.24 -8.66
C PRO A 172 -12.83 1.61 -7.98
N GLY A 173 -11.96 2.56 -8.34
CA GLY A 173 -11.94 3.91 -7.77
C GLY A 173 -11.26 4.05 -6.40
N PHE A 174 -10.65 3.00 -5.87
CA PHE A 174 -9.89 3.06 -4.62
C PHE A 174 -8.39 3.29 -4.83
N ASP A 175 -7.78 4.06 -3.94
CA ASP A 175 -6.33 4.31 -3.95
C ASP A 175 -5.58 2.98 -3.70
N PRO A 176 -4.76 2.50 -4.66
CA PRO A 176 -4.00 1.27 -4.52
C PRO A 176 -3.07 1.28 -3.29
N ALA A 177 -2.53 2.44 -2.92
CA ALA A 177 -1.64 2.57 -1.75
C ALA A 177 -2.39 2.33 -0.43
N ARG A 178 -3.69 2.61 -0.39
CA ARG A 178 -4.54 2.33 0.78
C ARG A 178 -5.12 0.93 0.75
N ALA A 179 -5.33 0.37 -0.44
CA ALA A 179 -5.89 -0.97 -0.62
C ALA A 179 -5.09 -2.07 0.07
N GLN A 180 -3.76 -1.92 0.14
CA GLN A 180 -2.90 -2.87 0.83
C GLN A 180 -3.23 -3.03 2.32
N HIS A 181 -3.90 -2.06 2.94
CA HIS A 181 -4.30 -2.09 4.35
C HIS A 181 -5.62 -2.81 4.59
N LEU A 182 -6.43 -3.03 3.55
CA LEU A 182 -7.71 -3.72 3.68
C LEU A 182 -7.51 -5.23 3.75
N PRO A 183 -8.16 -5.93 4.69
CA PRO A 183 -8.22 -7.38 4.64
C PRO A 183 -9.09 -7.84 3.48
N ALA A 184 -8.84 -9.05 2.97
CA ALA A 184 -9.61 -9.61 1.86
C ALA A 184 -11.09 -9.85 2.22
N LYS A 185 -11.36 -10.08 3.52
CA LYS A 185 -12.71 -10.21 4.08
C LYS A 185 -12.82 -9.40 5.36
N VAL A 186 -13.97 -8.77 5.56
CA VAL A 186 -14.33 -8.03 6.77
C VAL A 186 -15.68 -8.56 7.20
N LEU A 187 -15.78 -9.12 8.41
CA LEU A 187 -17.02 -9.69 8.96
C LEU A 187 -17.72 -10.66 7.98
N GLY A 188 -16.94 -11.50 7.31
CA GLY A 188 -17.42 -12.46 6.30
C GLY A 188 -17.66 -11.90 4.89
N VAL A 189 -17.77 -10.57 4.72
CA VAL A 189 -18.00 -9.90 3.44
C VAL A 189 -16.68 -9.69 2.70
N ARG A 190 -16.64 -9.98 1.39
CA ARG A 190 -15.45 -9.76 0.55
C ARG A 190 -15.28 -8.27 0.27
N THR A 191 -14.11 -7.70 0.56
CA THR A 191 -13.85 -6.26 0.31
C THR A 191 -13.77 -5.92 -1.18
N ALA A 192 -13.42 -6.90 -2.02
CA ALA A 192 -13.35 -6.72 -3.47
C ALA A 192 -14.71 -6.47 -4.15
N THR A 193 -15.83 -6.81 -3.50
CA THR A 193 -17.18 -6.60 -4.05
C THR A 193 -17.81 -5.29 -3.55
N PHE A 194 -17.08 -4.49 -2.77
CA PHE A 194 -17.59 -3.26 -2.20
C PHE A 194 -17.68 -2.13 -3.24
N SER A 195 -18.82 -1.43 -3.28
CA SER A 195 -19.02 -0.22 -4.09
C SER A 195 -18.95 1.02 -3.20
N TYR A 196 -18.06 1.96 -3.53
CA TYR A 196 -17.90 3.22 -2.77
C TYR A 196 -19.04 4.21 -2.97
N ASP A 197 -19.78 4.06 -4.06
CA ASP A 197 -20.91 4.93 -4.40
C ASP A 197 -22.24 4.38 -3.88
N ALA A 198 -22.22 3.22 -3.21
CA ALA A 198 -23.41 2.66 -2.59
C ALA A 198 -23.89 3.52 -1.41
N GLU A 199 -25.21 3.60 -1.27
CA GLU A 199 -25.85 4.23 -0.12
C GLU A 199 -25.43 3.56 1.19
N GLN A 200 -25.50 4.32 2.29
CA GLN A 200 -25.14 3.83 3.61
C GLN A 200 -26.08 2.68 4.04
N PRO A 201 -25.57 1.45 4.25
CA PRO A 201 -26.41 0.36 4.72
C PRO A 201 -26.91 0.60 6.14
N THR A 202 -28.08 0.09 6.47
CA THR A 202 -28.67 0.18 7.82
C THR A 202 -28.44 -1.09 8.65
N THR A 203 -28.12 -2.20 8.00
CA THR A 203 -27.93 -3.51 8.61
C THR A 203 -26.46 -3.85 8.81
N ASN A 204 -26.15 -4.59 9.88
CA ASN A 204 -24.85 -5.23 10.02
C ASN A 204 -24.87 -6.62 9.38
N PRO A 205 -23.75 -7.10 8.80
CA PRO A 205 -22.39 -6.53 8.84
C PRO A 205 -22.11 -5.43 7.80
N ASP A 206 -23.01 -5.21 6.84
CA ASP A 206 -22.76 -4.33 5.69
C ASP A 206 -22.46 -2.88 6.10
N PHE A 207 -23.13 -2.36 7.12
CA PHE A 207 -22.87 -1.04 7.69
C PHE A 207 -21.43 -0.91 8.23
N SER A 208 -20.96 -1.92 8.96
CA SER A 208 -19.59 -1.96 9.49
C SER A 208 -18.55 -2.03 8.37
N VAL A 209 -18.81 -2.83 7.34
CA VAL A 209 -17.95 -2.93 6.15
C VAL A 209 -17.91 -1.57 5.44
N TRP A 210 -19.07 -0.96 5.21
CA TRP A 210 -19.19 0.36 4.58
C TRP A 210 -18.44 1.44 5.36
N LEU A 211 -18.56 1.45 6.69
CA LEU A 211 -17.83 2.35 7.57
C LEU A 211 -16.32 2.16 7.43
N LEU A 212 -15.83 0.93 7.48
CA LEU A 212 -14.40 0.64 7.38
C LEU A 212 -13.85 1.10 6.03
N MET A 213 -14.53 0.75 4.94
CA MET A 213 -14.07 1.05 3.59
C MET A 213 -13.98 2.56 3.36
N ASN A 214 -14.97 3.32 3.80
CA ASN A 214 -14.96 4.79 3.72
C ASN A 214 -13.99 5.43 4.71
N ALA A 215 -13.81 4.87 5.90
CA ALA A 215 -12.82 5.35 6.87
C ALA A 215 -11.39 5.18 6.33
N VAL A 216 -11.05 4.02 5.78
CA VAL A 216 -9.72 3.81 5.16
C VAL A 216 -9.50 4.77 3.99
N LYS A 217 -10.54 5.07 3.20
CA LYS A 217 -10.47 6.06 2.11
C LYS A 217 -10.07 7.45 2.62
N GLY A 218 -10.71 7.90 3.69
CA GLY A 218 -10.58 9.27 4.21
C GLY A 218 -9.59 9.44 5.37
N ALA A 219 -8.99 8.37 5.90
CA ALA A 219 -8.10 8.42 7.05
C ALA A 219 -6.86 9.27 6.79
N SER A 220 -6.34 9.90 7.85
CA SER A 220 -5.07 10.63 7.79
C SER A 220 -3.87 9.68 7.72
N SER A 221 -2.68 10.22 7.51
CA SER A 221 -1.43 9.47 7.64
C SER A 221 -1.21 8.90 9.05
N VAL A 222 -1.90 9.42 10.08
CA VAL A 222 -1.84 8.94 11.46
C VAL A 222 -2.82 7.81 11.70
N GLY A 223 -3.97 7.80 11.04
CA GLY A 223 -4.99 6.76 11.18
C GLY A 223 -4.65 5.45 10.46
N ILE A 224 -3.95 5.51 9.33
CA ILE A 224 -3.60 4.30 8.54
C ILE A 224 -2.71 3.32 9.32
N PRO A 225 -1.67 3.76 10.06
CA PRO A 225 -0.89 2.87 10.92
C PRO A 225 -1.70 2.20 12.04
N ALA A 226 -2.93 2.68 12.35
CA ALA A 226 -3.81 2.06 13.34
C ALA A 226 -4.44 0.75 12.88
N ILE A 227 -4.34 0.43 11.60
CA ILE A 227 -4.90 -0.80 11.03
C ILE A 227 -3.98 -1.97 11.38
N ASP A 228 -4.32 -2.67 12.45
CA ASP A 228 -3.69 -3.91 12.84
C ASP A 228 -4.36 -5.10 12.13
N LYS A 229 -3.70 -5.64 11.11
CA LYS A 229 -4.21 -6.77 10.32
C LYS A 229 -4.28 -8.08 11.09
N THR A 230 -3.67 -8.15 12.28
CA THR A 230 -3.67 -9.34 13.14
C THR A 230 -4.87 -9.36 14.08
N LYS A 231 -5.45 -8.19 14.37
CA LYS A 231 -6.63 -8.08 15.23
C LYS A 231 -7.92 -8.36 14.46
N GLU A 232 -8.84 -9.00 15.15
CA GLU A 232 -10.20 -9.18 14.65
C GLU A 232 -10.91 -7.83 14.56
N ILE A 233 -11.62 -7.61 13.45
CA ILE A 233 -12.33 -6.35 13.21
C ILE A 233 -13.62 -6.35 14.02
N ARG A 234 -13.78 -5.33 14.86
CA ARG A 234 -15.00 -5.11 15.63
C ARG A 234 -16.14 -4.59 14.75
N SER A 235 -17.33 -5.17 14.90
CA SER A 235 -18.56 -4.60 14.34
C SER A 235 -18.92 -3.26 14.98
N VAL A 236 -19.41 -2.31 14.19
CA VAL A 236 -19.81 -0.99 14.66
C VAL A 236 -21.33 -0.86 14.69
N ILE A 237 -21.83 -0.44 15.84
CA ILE A 237 -23.19 0.03 16.03
C ILE A 237 -23.06 1.43 16.62
N MET A 238 -23.63 2.43 15.95
CA MET A 238 -23.60 3.79 16.46
C MET A 238 -24.63 3.93 17.59
N ASN A 239 -24.30 4.70 18.62
CA ASN A 239 -25.29 5.10 19.60
C ASN A 239 -26.37 5.96 18.95
N THR A 240 -27.44 6.24 19.69
CA THR A 240 -28.37 7.31 19.38
C THR A 240 -28.09 8.52 20.27
N LYS A 241 -28.41 9.71 19.77
CA LYS A 241 -28.41 10.94 20.53
C LYS A 241 -29.85 11.34 20.81
N THR A 242 -30.16 11.64 22.05
CA THR A 242 -31.40 12.30 22.42
C THR A 242 -31.31 13.79 22.08
N ASP A 243 -32.26 14.29 21.29
CA ASP A 243 -32.36 15.72 21.01
C ASP A 243 -33.03 16.50 22.16
N ALA A 244 -33.17 17.81 22.00
CA ALA A 244 -33.81 18.67 22.99
C ALA A 244 -35.30 18.33 23.23
N HIS A 245 -35.92 17.59 22.30
CA HIS A 245 -37.31 17.14 22.37
C HIS A 245 -37.43 15.70 22.87
N LEU A 246 -36.38 15.16 23.50
CA LEU A 246 -36.33 13.78 24.01
C LEU A 246 -36.45 12.71 22.91
N LYS A 247 -36.33 13.08 21.63
CA LYS A 247 -36.38 12.13 20.52
C LYS A 247 -35.00 11.50 20.31
N SER A 248 -34.97 10.18 20.33
CA SER A 248 -33.79 9.39 20.01
C SER A 248 -33.51 9.46 18.50
N THR A 249 -32.37 10.03 18.11
CA THR A 249 -31.94 10.15 16.71
C THR A 249 -30.61 9.43 16.52
N PRO A 250 -30.42 8.64 15.44
CA PRO A 250 -29.14 8.00 15.17
C PRO A 250 -28.07 9.06 14.90
N TYR A 251 -26.84 8.81 15.36
CA TYR A 251 -25.72 9.70 15.04
C TYR A 251 -25.51 9.74 13.53
N LYS A 252 -25.50 10.95 12.96
CA LYS A 252 -25.15 11.16 11.55
C LYS A 252 -23.67 10.84 11.35
N VAL A 253 -23.39 9.82 10.55
CA VAL A 253 -22.03 9.45 10.15
C VAL A 253 -21.50 10.49 9.16
N ASN A 254 -20.35 11.10 9.48
CA ASN A 254 -19.68 12.05 8.58
C ASN A 254 -18.21 11.65 8.38
N LEU A 255 -17.95 10.88 7.31
CA LEU A 255 -16.61 10.43 6.94
C LEU A 255 -15.91 11.36 5.92
N ARG A 256 -16.41 12.58 5.73
CA ARG A 256 -15.67 13.61 4.96
C ARG A 256 -14.51 14.20 5.74
N ASN A 257 -14.56 14.11 7.08
CA ASN A 257 -13.50 14.55 7.96
C ASN A 257 -12.57 13.38 8.27
N SER A 258 -11.28 13.53 7.98
CA SER A 258 -10.25 12.53 8.28
C SER A 258 -10.18 12.16 9.76
N GLN A 259 -10.51 13.07 10.67
CA GLN A 259 -10.57 12.77 12.11
C GLN A 259 -11.65 11.74 12.44
N ASN A 260 -12.82 11.83 11.81
CA ASN A 260 -13.89 10.85 12.01
C ASN A 260 -13.50 9.50 11.41
N CYS A 261 -12.81 9.51 10.27
CA CYS A 261 -12.23 8.31 9.68
C CYS A 261 -11.23 7.65 10.65
N ASP A 262 -10.29 8.42 11.20
CA ASP A 262 -9.31 7.94 12.18
C ASP A 262 -9.99 7.43 13.46
N ALA A 263 -11.06 8.08 13.92
CA ALA A 263 -11.86 7.64 15.06
C ALA A 263 -12.50 6.26 14.81
N ILE A 264 -13.04 6.01 13.61
CA ILE A 264 -13.58 4.69 13.24
C ILE A 264 -12.49 3.64 13.18
N LEU A 265 -11.35 3.93 12.55
CA LEU A 265 -10.23 2.98 12.50
C LEU A 265 -9.75 2.63 13.91
N ARG A 266 -9.60 3.62 14.79
CA ARG A 266 -9.27 3.36 16.20
C ARG A 266 -10.34 2.54 16.91
N TYR A 267 -11.62 2.76 16.64
CA TYR A 267 -12.68 1.97 17.25
C TYR A 267 -12.66 0.50 16.80
N MET A 268 -12.38 0.26 15.52
CA MET A 268 -12.39 -1.07 14.93
C MET A 268 -11.18 -1.93 15.31
N TYR A 269 -10.00 -1.32 15.46
CA TYR A 269 -8.73 -2.02 15.68
C TYR A 269 -8.08 -1.76 17.07
N GLY A 270 -8.61 -0.80 17.82
CA GLY A 270 -8.06 -0.43 19.12
C GLY A 270 -8.47 -1.36 20.26
N ASP A 271 -7.88 -1.09 21.41
CA ASP A 271 -8.12 -1.82 22.66
C ASP A 271 -9.27 -1.18 23.43
N GLU A 272 -10.22 -2.01 23.82
CA GLU A 272 -11.36 -1.59 24.63
C GLU A 272 -10.95 -1.37 26.08
N ARG A 273 -11.50 -0.32 26.68
CA ARG A 273 -11.42 -0.04 28.11
C ARG A 273 -12.77 -0.30 28.75
N GLU A 274 -12.73 -0.98 29.88
CA GLU A 274 -13.91 -1.38 30.65
C GLU A 274 -13.90 -0.72 32.03
N GLY A 275 -15.05 -0.71 32.70
CA GLY A 275 -15.18 -0.17 34.06
C GLY A 275 -14.62 1.24 34.23
N THR A 276 -13.72 1.38 35.21
CA THR A 276 -13.08 2.64 35.61
C THR A 276 -11.98 3.12 34.65
N ASP A 277 -11.52 2.27 33.74
CA ASP A 277 -10.46 2.62 32.77
C ASP A 277 -11.00 3.42 31.57
N ARG A 278 -12.31 3.62 31.51
CA ARG A 278 -12.96 4.41 30.48
C ARG A 278 -12.70 5.89 30.72
N CYS A 279 -12.54 6.65 29.63
CA CYS A 279 -12.48 8.10 29.75
C CYS A 279 -13.80 8.66 30.32
N SER A 280 -13.73 9.78 31.04
CA SER A 280 -14.88 10.47 31.64
C SER A 280 -16.05 10.70 30.69
N LYS A 281 -15.78 11.05 29.42
CA LYS A 281 -16.82 11.20 28.39
C LYS A 281 -17.53 9.88 28.07
N CYS A 282 -16.78 8.78 28.00
CA CYS A 282 -17.32 7.46 27.73
C CYS A 282 -18.05 6.88 28.95
N MET A 283 -17.57 7.13 30.17
CA MET A 283 -18.28 6.77 31.41
C MET A 283 -19.67 7.42 31.45
N ALA A 284 -19.77 8.68 31.01
CA ALA A 284 -21.05 9.39 30.92
C ALA A 284 -21.92 8.98 29.71
N ALA A 285 -21.52 7.99 28.91
CA ALA A 285 -22.21 7.54 27.69
C ALA A 285 -22.47 8.66 26.65
N LYS A 286 -21.68 9.75 26.64
CA LYS A 286 -21.84 10.90 25.74
C LYS A 286 -21.14 10.74 24.38
N GLY A 287 -20.86 9.50 23.98
CA GLY A 287 -20.11 9.14 22.78
C GLY A 287 -21.00 8.70 21.62
N ALA A 288 -20.55 8.92 20.38
CA ALA A 288 -21.21 8.39 19.19
C ALA A 288 -21.04 6.86 19.06
N LEU A 289 -19.97 6.33 19.67
CA LEU A 289 -19.62 4.92 19.67
C LEU A 289 -19.90 4.32 21.06
N PRO A 290 -20.31 3.04 21.14
CA PRO A 290 -20.82 2.46 22.38
C PRO A 290 -19.70 2.20 23.40
N LYS A 291 -18.48 1.96 22.92
CA LYS A 291 -17.35 1.51 23.75
C LYS A 291 -16.24 2.56 23.81
N CYS A 292 -15.48 2.58 24.90
CA CYS A 292 -14.28 3.39 25.01
C CYS A 292 -13.12 2.61 24.41
N VAL A 293 -12.70 2.95 23.20
CA VAL A 293 -11.63 2.25 22.50
C VAL A 293 -10.48 3.20 22.27
N ILE A 294 -9.26 2.78 22.62
CA ILE A 294 -8.03 3.54 22.42
C ILE A 294 -7.09 2.79 21.49
N TRP A 295 -6.15 3.52 20.89
CA TRP A 295 -5.05 2.91 20.15
C TRP A 295 -3.78 3.65 20.52
N GLY A 296 -2.77 2.94 21.03
CA GLY A 296 -1.53 3.53 21.54
C GLY A 296 -1.78 4.58 22.64
N THR A 297 -1.03 5.69 22.60
CA THR A 297 -1.09 6.80 23.56
C THR A 297 -2.04 7.94 23.14
N PHE A 298 -2.96 7.67 22.21
CA PHE A 298 -3.87 8.67 21.67
C PHE A 298 -5.18 8.77 22.46
N SER A 299 -5.97 9.80 22.16
CA SER A 299 -7.35 9.94 22.62
C SER A 299 -8.20 8.73 22.19
N CYS A 300 -9.18 8.38 23.02
CA CYS A 300 -10.15 7.35 22.63
C CYS A 300 -10.98 7.77 21.41
N ALA A 301 -11.49 6.80 20.66
CA ALA A 301 -12.26 7.00 19.43
C ALA A 301 -13.43 7.99 19.62
N ASN A 302 -14.15 7.92 20.75
CA ASN A 302 -15.25 8.83 21.07
C ASN A 302 -14.82 10.28 21.34
N CYS A 303 -13.61 10.50 21.84
CA CYS A 303 -13.07 11.85 22.05
C CYS A 303 -12.51 12.43 20.77
N ASP A 304 -12.02 11.59 19.86
CA ASP A 304 -11.55 12.02 18.55
C ASP A 304 -12.72 12.28 17.56
N TRP A 305 -13.82 11.54 17.70
CA TRP A 305 -15.02 11.72 16.90
C TRP A 305 -15.63 13.12 17.06
N ASN A 306 -15.75 13.84 15.93
CA ASN A 306 -16.20 15.22 15.84
C ASN A 306 -15.54 16.11 16.91
N ARG A 307 -14.24 15.88 17.19
CA ARG A 307 -13.37 16.54 18.17
C ARG A 307 -14.12 17.54 19.04
N SER A 308 -14.81 17.02 20.06
CA SER A 308 -15.83 17.76 20.81
C SER A 308 -15.26 18.87 21.72
N GLY A 309 -14.06 19.36 21.45
CA GLY A 309 -13.32 20.32 22.28
C GLY A 309 -12.77 19.74 23.58
N ALA A 310 -13.24 18.58 24.04
CA ALA A 310 -12.77 17.94 25.27
C ALA A 310 -11.51 17.11 25.03
N VAL A 311 -10.44 17.42 25.75
CA VAL A 311 -9.25 16.57 25.82
C VAL A 311 -9.64 15.25 26.46
N CYS A 312 -9.25 14.13 25.84
CA CYS A 312 -9.54 12.82 26.41
C CYS A 312 -8.85 12.68 27.77
N SER A 313 -9.57 12.26 28.81
CA SER A 313 -9.00 12.03 30.14
C SER A 313 -8.00 10.87 30.18
N LEU A 314 -7.92 10.06 29.11
CA LEU A 314 -6.89 9.04 28.92
C LEU A 314 -5.67 9.54 28.14
N ALA A 315 -5.73 10.74 27.55
CA ALA A 315 -4.59 11.28 26.82
C ALA A 315 -3.46 11.67 27.79
N PRO A 316 -2.18 11.45 27.42
CA PRO A 316 -1.01 11.85 28.20
C PRO A 316 -1.05 13.33 28.60
N ALA A 317 -0.56 13.63 29.80
CA ALA A 317 -0.60 14.98 30.38
C ALA A 317 0.08 16.03 29.48
N GLU A 318 1.19 15.70 28.83
CA GLU A 318 1.92 16.59 27.91
C GLU A 318 1.08 17.10 26.72
N LYS A 319 0.04 16.34 26.32
CA LYS A 319 -0.88 16.75 25.24
C LYS A 319 -2.13 17.46 25.75
N ARG A 320 -2.31 17.58 27.07
CA ARG A 320 -3.36 18.39 27.70
C ARG A 320 -2.92 19.85 27.72
N GLY A 321 -2.66 20.42 26.53
CA GLY A 321 -2.31 21.83 26.40
C GLY A 321 -3.27 22.69 27.20
N THR A 322 -2.70 23.55 28.03
CA THR A 322 -3.33 24.51 28.94
C THR A 322 -4.24 25.45 28.15
N LYS A 323 -5.46 24.99 27.86
CA LYS A 323 -6.57 25.90 27.56
C LYS A 323 -7.44 26.00 28.81
N ARG A 324 -6.84 26.51 29.89
CA ARG A 324 -7.60 27.19 30.93
C ARG A 324 -8.27 28.37 30.22
N LYS A 325 -9.55 28.21 29.86
CA LYS A 325 -10.44 29.35 29.72
C LYS A 325 -10.37 30.06 31.07
N SER A 326 -9.87 31.29 31.07
CA SER A 326 -10.04 32.24 32.15
C SER A 326 -11.54 32.33 32.46
N ALA A 327 -11.96 31.59 33.49
CA ALA A 327 -13.17 31.92 34.20
C ALA A 327 -12.80 33.11 35.06
N ASN A 328 -13.41 34.25 34.76
CA ASN A 328 -13.27 35.48 35.51
C ASN A 328 -13.77 35.23 36.94
N THR A 329 -12.84 35.12 37.89
CA THR A 329 -13.09 35.20 39.33
C THR A 329 -11.77 35.52 40.03
N GLY A 330 -11.73 36.70 40.65
CA GLY A 330 -10.98 36.96 41.88
C GLY A 330 -9.46 37.09 41.78
N MET A 331 -9.00 38.32 41.99
CA MET A 331 -7.68 38.70 42.50
C MET A 331 -7.07 37.65 43.45
N ASP A 332 -5.83 37.22 43.21
CA ASP A 332 -4.70 37.60 44.07
C ASP A 332 -3.35 37.24 43.42
N GLY A 333 -2.31 38.01 43.76
CA GLY A 333 -1.04 38.11 43.05
C GLY A 333 -0.03 36.97 43.23
N GLY A 334 0.97 36.99 42.34
CA GLY A 334 2.16 36.14 42.39
C GLY A 334 3.00 36.28 41.13
N ASP A 335 4.02 37.16 41.21
CA ASP A 335 5.12 37.29 40.25
C ASP A 335 5.88 35.97 40.07
N SER A 336 6.23 35.62 38.82
CA SER A 336 7.49 34.94 38.49
C SER A 336 7.70 34.85 36.97
N ASP A 337 8.67 35.65 36.52
CA ASP A 337 9.69 35.44 35.49
C ASP A 337 9.32 35.03 34.05
N SER A 338 9.78 35.91 33.17
CA SER A 338 9.80 35.91 31.72
C SER A 338 10.64 34.78 31.12
N ASP A 339 10.02 33.94 30.30
CA ASP A 339 10.69 33.23 29.22
C ASP A 339 10.25 33.86 27.89
N ASP A 340 11.01 34.86 27.44
CA ASP A 340 10.95 35.39 26.07
C ASP A 340 11.60 34.38 25.11
N THR A 341 10.92 33.26 24.86
CA THR A 341 11.33 32.35 23.79
C THR A 341 10.83 32.91 22.46
N ASP A 342 11.76 33.27 21.57
CA ASP A 342 11.45 33.79 20.25
C ASP A 342 10.58 32.76 19.48
N PRO A 343 9.32 33.09 19.13
CA PRO A 343 8.39 32.16 18.47
C PRO A 343 8.87 31.73 17.06
N PHE A 344 10.02 32.22 16.60
CA PHE A 344 10.64 31.87 15.34
C PHE A 344 11.83 30.90 15.43
N GLU A 345 12.33 30.53 16.61
CA GLU A 345 13.50 29.64 16.73
C GLU A 345 13.23 28.20 16.25
N ASP A 346 11.98 27.72 16.31
CA ASP A 346 11.60 26.36 15.90
C ASP A 346 11.22 26.22 14.41
N LEU A 347 11.31 27.29 13.61
CA LEU A 347 10.90 27.26 12.21
C LEU A 347 12.07 26.87 11.29
N ASP A 348 11.95 25.71 10.63
CA ASP A 348 12.94 25.29 9.64
C ASP A 348 13.06 26.32 8.48
N ARG A 349 14.25 26.44 7.91
CA ARG A 349 14.56 27.39 6.82
C ARG A 349 13.56 27.28 5.65
N LYS A 350 13.04 26.08 5.41
CA LYS A 350 12.09 25.79 4.32
C LYS A 350 10.70 26.37 4.61
N THR A 351 10.28 26.39 5.87
CA THR A 351 9.01 26.96 6.33
C THR A 351 9.08 28.47 6.36
N CYS A 352 10.20 29.06 6.80
CA CYS A 352 10.45 30.50 6.70
C CYS A 352 10.35 31.01 5.25
N LEU A 353 10.93 30.28 4.29
CA LEU A 353 10.83 30.62 2.86
C LEU A 353 9.39 30.55 2.32
N LYS A 354 8.61 29.55 2.74
CA LYS A 354 7.19 29.44 2.35
C LYS A 354 6.35 30.58 2.93
N ILE A 355 6.55 30.91 4.19
CA ILE A 355 5.85 32.00 4.88
C ILE A 355 6.17 33.35 4.20
N SER A 356 7.44 33.59 3.87
CA SER A 356 7.87 34.77 3.12
C SER A 356 7.17 34.89 1.75
N GLN A 357 7.09 33.80 1.00
CA GLN A 357 6.38 33.78 -0.30
C GLN A 357 4.87 34.07 -0.17
N ILE A 358 4.23 33.65 0.93
CA ILE A 358 2.82 33.94 1.20
C ILE A 358 2.62 35.44 1.46
N PHE A 359 3.49 36.06 2.26
CA PHE A 359 3.41 37.49 2.55
C PHE A 359 3.64 38.35 1.30
N LEU A 360 4.60 37.98 0.43
CA LEU A 360 4.83 38.68 -0.84
C LEU A 360 3.61 38.62 -1.76
N LYS A 361 2.98 37.44 -1.90
CA LYS A 361 1.74 37.28 -2.69
C LYS A 361 0.57 38.10 -2.12
N ALA A 362 0.44 38.15 -0.79
CA ALA A 362 -0.61 38.94 -0.14
C ALA A 362 -0.40 40.45 -0.35
N ALA A 363 0.85 40.92 -0.31
CA ALA A 363 1.20 42.31 -0.59
C ALA A 363 0.86 42.72 -2.04
N ASP A 364 1.16 41.85 -3.01
CA ASP A 364 0.84 42.09 -4.42
C ASP A 364 -0.67 42.13 -4.67
N LEU A 365 -1.44 41.26 -4.02
CA LEU A 365 -2.91 41.29 -4.10
C LEU A 365 -3.48 42.58 -3.51
N LYS A 366 -2.91 43.10 -2.40
CA LYS A 366 -3.29 44.40 -1.84
C LYS A 366 -2.96 45.55 -2.80
N LYS A 367 -1.79 45.55 -3.44
CA LYS A 367 -1.41 46.55 -4.45
C LYS A 367 -2.35 46.54 -5.66
N LYS A 368 -2.69 45.35 -6.18
CA LYS A 368 -3.64 45.19 -7.29
C LYS A 368 -5.05 45.72 -6.94
N LYS A 369 -5.56 45.41 -5.73
CA LYS A 369 -6.83 45.97 -5.23
C LYS A 369 -6.80 47.49 -5.12
N LYS A 370 -5.71 48.07 -4.60
CA LYS A 370 -5.56 49.53 -4.48
C LYS A 370 -5.49 50.24 -5.83
N LYS A 371 -4.84 49.63 -6.83
CA LYS A 371 -4.80 50.17 -8.21
C LYS A 371 -6.18 50.14 -8.88
N LYS A 372 -6.93 49.05 -8.71
CA LYS A 372 -8.30 48.91 -9.26
C LYS A 372 -9.31 49.91 -8.65
N LYS A 373 -9.12 50.29 -7.38
CA LYS A 373 -9.96 51.31 -6.70
C LYS A 373 -9.60 52.76 -7.07
N ARG A 374 -8.50 52.99 -7.79
CA ARG A 374 -8.06 54.33 -8.24
C ARG A 374 -8.36 54.58 -9.72
N SER A 375 -8.75 53.56 -10.47
CA SER A 375 -8.96 53.61 -11.93
C SER A 375 -10.43 53.48 -12.35
N GLY A 376 -11.35 53.54 -11.40
CA GLY A 376 -12.80 53.58 -11.60
C GLY A 376 -13.39 54.40 -10.47
#